data_AF-A0AAV9JQ53-F1
#
_entry.id   AF-A0AAV9JQ53-F1
#
_cell.length_a   1.000
_cell.length_b   1.000
_cell.length_c   1.000
_cell.angle_alpha   90.00
_cell.angle_beta   90.00
_cell.angle_gamma   90.00
#
_symmetry.space_group_name_H-M   'P 1'
#
loop_
_entity.id
_entity.type
_entity.pdbx_description
1 polymer ?
#
loop_
_entity_poly.entity_id
_entity_poly.type
_entity_poly.pdbx_seq_one_letter_code
_entity_poly.pdbx_strand_id
1 'polypeptide(L)'
;MAFTPASAPMRKESGFQMKTYKPRTPGVRHLRRPINDHLWKGKPYMKLTFAKIGHGKGGRNNSGRVVMRHHGGGHRRRIRTVDYVRKESGKHIVERIEYDPNRSAHLALVESVKTKEKSYIIASEGMRAGDTVESYLSGIPRDLLDSMGGVMDPGMLAAKTAFRGNCLPMHMVPLGTQVYNVGSTPGKGAVFCRSAGTYATVIAREEVGSEKNKKVKDVTVRLQSGEVRKVAKDACATIGVASNPHHQFRQLGKAGRSRWLNIRPTVRGLAMNACDHAHGGGRGKSKGRVHPVSIWGTPAKSGYKTRKKRNPNKYVVQERPRNQGKRKRDN
;
A
#
# COMPACT_ATOMS: atom_id res chain seq x y z
N MET A 1 -52.77 8.40 30.83
CA MET A 1 -51.38 7.86 30.80
C MET A 1 -50.82 8.09 29.40
N ALA A 2 -49.83 8.98 29.26
CA ALA A 2 -49.23 9.28 27.96
C ALA A 2 -48.28 8.14 27.56
N PHE A 3 -48.51 7.56 26.39
CA PHE A 3 -47.68 6.49 25.84
C PHE A 3 -46.34 7.11 25.39
N THR A 4 -45.30 6.99 26.21
CA THR A 4 -43.93 7.32 25.80
C THR A 4 -43.46 6.26 24.79
N PRO A 5 -43.20 6.61 23.51
CA PRO A 5 -42.69 5.63 22.56
C PRO A 5 -41.34 5.11 23.05
N ALA A 6 -41.17 3.80 23.06
CA ALA A 6 -39.91 3.15 23.41
C ALA A 6 -38.78 3.77 22.57
N SER A 7 -37.80 4.38 23.24
CA SER A 7 -36.60 4.89 22.57
C SER A 7 -35.95 3.73 21.81
N ALA A 8 -35.79 3.87 20.49
CA ALA A 8 -35.16 2.86 19.66
C ALA A 8 -33.82 2.44 20.29
N PRO A 9 -33.49 1.14 20.33
CA PRO A 9 -32.24 0.69 20.94
C PRO A 9 -31.07 1.41 20.25
N MET A 10 -30.35 2.22 21.01
CA MET A 10 -29.10 2.81 20.53
C MET A 10 -28.19 1.66 20.13
N ARG A 11 -28.01 1.49 18.82
CA ARG A 11 -27.06 0.52 18.28
C ARG A 11 -25.70 0.89 18.87
N LYS A 12 -25.18 0.07 19.79
CA LYS A 12 -23.80 0.18 20.26
C LYS A 12 -22.91 0.23 19.00
N GLU A 13 -22.27 1.37 18.75
CA GLU A 13 -21.35 1.57 17.62
C GLU A 13 -20.05 0.79 17.89
N SER A 14 -20.11 -0.55 17.86
CA SER A 14 -18.93 -1.40 18.06
C SER A 14 -18.09 -1.57 16.78
N GLY A 15 -18.41 -0.85 15.70
CA GLY A 15 -17.74 -0.92 14.41
C GLY A 15 -17.19 0.43 13.96
N PHE A 16 -16.13 0.41 13.13
CA PHE A 16 -15.56 1.63 12.57
C PHE A 16 -16.59 2.39 11.71
N GLN A 17 -16.69 3.70 11.92
CA GLN A 17 -17.70 4.52 11.29
C GLN A 17 -17.32 4.86 9.84
N MET A 18 -18.27 4.69 8.92
CA MET A 18 -18.12 5.05 7.50
C MET A 18 -19.12 6.13 7.14
N LYS A 19 -18.69 7.12 6.36
CA LYS A 19 -19.54 8.20 5.89
C LYS A 19 -20.52 7.69 4.83
N THR A 20 -21.80 7.68 5.19
CA THR A 20 -22.95 7.47 4.33
C THR A 20 -23.68 8.80 4.10
N TYR A 21 -24.66 8.81 3.19
CA TYR A 21 -25.39 10.02 2.82
C TYR A 21 -26.88 9.68 2.72
N LYS A 22 -27.76 10.66 2.96
CA LYS A 22 -29.20 10.49 2.72
C LYS A 22 -29.42 10.03 1.27
N PRO A 23 -30.11 8.91 1.02
CA PRO A 23 -30.22 8.31 -0.30
C PRO A 23 -31.26 9.04 -1.17
N ARG A 24 -31.06 10.35 -1.40
CA ARG A 24 -31.93 11.18 -2.25
C ARG A 24 -31.87 10.79 -3.73
N THR A 25 -30.77 10.16 -4.16
CA THR A 25 -30.59 9.66 -5.53
C THR A 25 -30.10 8.21 -5.51
N PRO A 26 -30.44 7.39 -6.52
CA PRO A 26 -30.03 5.98 -6.56
C PRO A 26 -28.50 5.82 -6.57
N GLY A 27 -27.79 6.74 -7.24
CA GLY A 27 -26.31 6.70 -7.30
C GLY A 27 -25.60 7.01 -5.98
N VAL A 28 -26.30 7.62 -5.01
CA VAL A 28 -25.76 7.95 -3.67
C VAL A 28 -26.12 6.89 -2.63
N ARG A 29 -27.15 6.07 -2.87
CA ARG A 29 -27.61 5.02 -1.94
C ARG A 29 -26.48 4.08 -1.47
N HIS A 30 -25.61 3.67 -2.38
CA HIS A 30 -24.51 2.74 -2.11
C HIS A 30 -23.15 3.43 -1.97
N LEU A 31 -23.13 4.74 -1.77
CA LEU A 31 -21.90 5.49 -1.57
C LEU A 31 -21.42 5.35 -0.12
N ARG A 32 -20.22 4.79 0.07
CA ARG A 32 -19.55 4.72 1.38
C ARG A 32 -18.13 5.27 1.29
N ARG A 33 -17.72 6.11 2.24
CA ARG A 33 -16.36 6.66 2.33
C ARG A 33 -15.79 6.48 3.74
N PRO A 34 -14.48 6.20 3.89
CA PRO A 34 -13.84 6.27 5.19
C PRO A 34 -13.78 7.72 5.67
N ILE A 35 -14.09 7.94 6.95
CA ILE A 35 -13.99 9.25 7.61
C ILE A 35 -12.51 9.52 7.88
N ASN A 36 -12.00 10.67 7.41
CA ASN A 36 -10.61 11.07 7.55
C ASN A 36 -10.55 12.59 7.73
N ASP A 37 -11.10 13.09 8.84
CA ASP A 37 -11.28 14.53 9.04
C ASP A 37 -9.99 15.27 9.42
N HIS A 38 -8.98 14.52 9.87
CA HIS A 38 -7.62 15.01 10.15
C HIS A 38 -6.80 15.34 8.88
N LEU A 39 -7.33 15.07 7.69
CA LEU A 39 -6.63 15.36 6.44
C LEU A 39 -6.63 16.86 6.15
N TRP A 40 -5.49 17.34 5.66
CA TRP A 40 -5.33 18.68 5.14
C TRP A 40 -6.33 18.96 4.01
N LYS A 41 -7.05 20.09 4.13
CA LYS A 41 -8.08 20.52 3.17
C LYS A 41 -7.53 21.37 2.02
N GLY A 42 -6.30 21.86 2.13
CA GLY A 42 -5.67 22.74 1.15
C GLY A 42 -4.98 22.03 -0.01
N LYS A 43 -4.21 22.80 -0.78
CA LYS A 43 -3.39 22.31 -1.90
C LYS A 43 -2.13 21.59 -1.38
N PRO A 44 -1.52 20.68 -2.18
CA PRO A 44 -0.23 20.10 -1.87
C PRO A 44 0.90 21.12 -1.97
N TYR A 45 2.06 20.79 -1.41
CA TYR A 45 3.29 21.55 -1.56
C TYR A 45 3.79 21.52 -3.01
N MET A 46 3.61 22.62 -3.73
CA MET A 46 3.73 22.66 -5.19
C MET A 46 5.10 22.24 -5.72
N LYS A 47 6.19 22.60 -5.01
CA LYS A 47 7.58 22.27 -5.41
C LYS A 47 7.82 20.75 -5.51
N LEU A 48 7.12 19.94 -4.72
CA LEU A 48 7.21 18.47 -4.75
C LEU A 48 6.16 17.82 -5.65
N THR A 49 5.61 18.58 -6.60
CA THR A 49 4.58 18.05 -7.52
C THR A 49 4.84 18.41 -8.97
N PHE A 50 4.56 17.47 -9.85
CA PHE A 50 4.56 17.69 -11.30
C PHE A 50 3.27 17.16 -11.93
N ALA A 51 2.94 17.64 -13.14
CA ALA A 51 1.67 17.31 -13.75
C ALA A 51 1.63 15.85 -14.26
N LYS A 52 0.51 15.15 -14.05
CA LYS A 52 0.26 13.83 -14.65
C LYS A 52 -0.48 14.00 -15.98
N ILE A 53 0.27 14.14 -17.05
CA ILE A 53 -0.24 14.43 -18.40
C ILE A 53 0.25 13.40 -19.43
N GLY A 54 -0.20 13.53 -20.67
CA GLY A 54 0.21 12.69 -21.79
C GLY A 54 -0.71 11.50 -22.08
N HIS A 55 -0.50 10.87 -23.24
CA HIS A 55 -1.28 9.74 -23.74
C HIS A 55 -1.09 8.46 -22.91
N GLY A 56 0.01 8.36 -22.15
CA GLY A 56 0.23 7.27 -21.19
C GLY A 56 -0.87 7.19 -20.12
N LYS A 57 -1.51 8.31 -19.74
CA LYS A 57 -2.69 8.31 -18.85
C LYS A 57 -3.86 7.53 -19.45
N GLY A 58 -3.97 7.49 -20.77
CA GLY A 58 -4.97 6.73 -21.52
C GLY A 58 -4.62 5.25 -21.75
N GLY A 59 -3.49 4.77 -21.21
CA GLY A 59 -3.05 3.39 -21.40
C GLY A 59 -2.37 3.12 -22.74
N ARG A 60 -1.87 4.17 -23.41
CA ARG A 60 -1.08 4.06 -24.65
C ARG A 60 0.41 3.99 -24.36
N ASN A 61 1.16 3.28 -25.20
CA ASN A 61 2.63 3.31 -25.21
C ASN A 61 3.14 4.41 -26.16
N ASN A 62 4.47 4.49 -26.34
CA ASN A 62 5.13 5.43 -27.24
C ASN A 62 4.72 5.29 -28.72
N SER A 63 4.26 4.11 -29.18
CA SER A 63 3.72 3.93 -30.53
C SER A 63 2.27 4.40 -30.69
N GLY A 64 1.67 4.96 -29.64
CA GLY A 64 0.28 5.44 -29.65
C GLY A 64 -0.78 4.34 -29.57
N ARG A 65 -0.39 3.07 -29.56
CA ARG A 65 -1.31 1.92 -29.46
C ARG A 65 -1.76 1.72 -28.01
N VAL A 66 -2.99 1.25 -27.83
CA VAL A 66 -3.53 0.92 -26.50
C VAL A 66 -2.90 -0.40 -26.02
N VAL A 67 -2.01 -0.32 -25.04
CA VAL A 67 -1.38 -1.49 -24.41
C VAL A 67 -2.05 -1.85 -23.08
N MET A 68 -2.59 -0.86 -22.37
CA MET A 68 -3.33 -1.03 -21.12
C MET A 68 -4.79 -0.66 -21.34
N ARG A 69 -5.65 -1.66 -21.40
CA ARG A 69 -7.10 -1.46 -21.57
C ARG A 69 -7.72 -0.78 -20.36
N HIS A 70 -8.92 -0.23 -20.57
CA HIS A 70 -9.78 0.35 -19.53
C HIS A 70 -9.22 1.62 -18.84
N HIS A 71 -8.26 2.32 -19.45
CA HIS A 71 -7.74 3.59 -18.92
C HIS A 71 -8.08 4.79 -19.83
N GLY A 72 -8.33 5.95 -19.21
CA GLY A 72 -8.59 7.22 -19.90
C GLY A 72 -9.77 8.02 -19.34
N GLY A 73 -9.75 9.34 -19.57
CA GLY A 73 -10.86 10.25 -19.24
C GLY A 73 -11.06 10.56 -17.75
N GLY A 74 -10.10 10.26 -16.88
CA GLY A 74 -10.17 10.62 -15.46
C GLY A 74 -9.80 12.08 -15.17
N HIS A 75 -10.06 12.53 -13.94
CA HIS A 75 -9.75 13.89 -13.49
C HIS A 75 -8.27 14.28 -13.70
N ARG A 76 -7.96 15.57 -13.84
CA ARG A 76 -6.57 16.08 -13.87
C ARG A 76 -5.90 15.81 -12.52
N ARG A 77 -4.65 15.35 -12.53
CA ARG A 77 -3.89 15.02 -11.31
C ARG A 77 -2.47 15.56 -11.42
N ARG A 78 -1.83 15.74 -10.26
CA ARG A 78 -0.40 16.01 -10.13
C ARG A 78 0.22 14.81 -9.42
N ILE A 79 1.37 14.34 -9.87
CA ILE A 79 2.16 13.34 -9.16
C ILE A 79 2.91 14.07 -8.05
N ARG A 80 2.89 13.49 -6.85
CA ARG A 80 3.70 13.92 -5.72
C ARG A 80 4.97 13.10 -5.68
N THR A 81 6.12 13.78 -5.64
CA THR A 81 7.43 13.16 -5.45
C THR A 81 7.54 12.74 -3.99
N VAL A 82 7.52 11.43 -3.76
CA VAL A 82 7.55 10.83 -2.41
C VAL A 82 8.94 10.25 -2.20
N ASP A 83 9.52 10.52 -1.05
CA ASP A 83 10.75 9.89 -0.61
C ASP A 83 10.47 8.47 -0.11
N TYR A 84 10.96 7.50 -0.87
CA TYR A 84 10.93 6.08 -0.51
C TYR A 84 12.28 5.58 0.03
N VAL A 85 13.34 6.40 -0.05
CA VAL A 85 14.69 6.03 0.33
C VAL A 85 14.97 6.43 1.77
N ARG A 86 14.51 7.63 2.20
CA ARG A 86 14.69 8.18 3.55
C ARG A 86 16.16 8.25 3.97
N LYS A 87 17.02 8.76 3.09
CA LYS A 87 18.47 8.84 3.31
C LYS A 87 18.86 9.94 4.32
N GLU A 88 18.10 11.03 4.37
CA GLU A 88 18.36 12.13 5.29
C GLU A 88 18.15 11.67 6.74
N SER A 89 19.18 11.79 7.57
CA SER A 89 19.14 11.46 8.99
C SER A 89 18.62 12.63 9.83
N GLY A 90 18.30 12.34 11.08
CA GLY A 90 17.80 13.33 12.03
C GLY A 90 16.28 13.44 12.08
N LYS A 91 15.82 14.27 13.01
CA LYS A 91 14.41 14.45 13.31
C LYS A 91 13.71 15.24 12.22
N HIS A 92 12.55 14.74 11.81
CA HIS A 92 11.64 15.39 10.89
C HIS A 92 10.29 15.58 11.56
N ILE A 93 9.74 16.79 11.51
CA ILE A 93 8.44 17.11 12.10
C ILE A 93 7.37 16.94 11.02
N VAL A 94 6.30 16.20 11.35
CA VAL A 94 5.13 16.04 10.48
C VAL A 94 4.32 17.32 10.50
N GLU A 95 4.36 18.09 9.41
CA GLU A 95 3.60 19.35 9.30
C GLU A 95 2.10 19.06 9.11
N ARG A 96 1.77 18.12 8.22
CA ARG A 96 0.38 17.76 7.91
C ARG A 96 0.26 16.43 7.17
N ILE A 97 -0.92 15.82 7.28
CA ILE A 97 -1.29 14.62 6.51
C ILE A 97 -2.18 15.03 5.32
N GLU A 98 -1.83 14.57 4.13
CA GLU A 98 -2.52 14.91 2.89
C GLU A 98 -3.12 13.69 2.19
N TYR A 99 -4.25 13.94 1.52
CA TYR A 99 -4.80 13.03 0.52
C TYR A 99 -3.98 13.02 -0.77
N ASP A 100 -3.62 11.84 -1.28
CA ASP A 100 -3.04 11.70 -2.62
C ASP A 100 -3.94 10.93 -3.61
N PRO A 101 -4.27 11.52 -4.79
CA PRO A 101 -5.11 10.84 -5.77
C PRO A 101 -4.36 9.81 -6.63
N ASN A 102 -3.05 9.62 -6.46
CA ASN A 102 -2.26 8.66 -7.23
C ASN A 102 -1.97 7.37 -6.47
N ARG A 103 -2.33 7.29 -5.19
CA ARG A 103 -2.18 6.10 -4.35
C ARG A 103 -3.37 5.93 -3.41
N SER A 104 -3.38 4.82 -2.68
CA SER A 104 -4.44 4.52 -1.72
C SER A 104 -4.14 5.05 -0.31
N ALA A 105 -2.88 4.97 0.13
CA ALA A 105 -2.42 5.49 1.42
C ALA A 105 -2.35 7.02 1.43
N HIS A 106 -2.37 7.62 2.61
CA HIS A 106 -2.15 9.06 2.78
C HIS A 106 -0.64 9.37 2.79
N LEU A 107 -0.31 10.62 2.57
CA LEU A 107 1.07 11.12 2.71
C LEU A 107 1.20 12.03 3.91
N ALA A 108 2.36 12.02 4.53
CA ALA A 108 2.78 13.05 5.46
C ALA A 108 3.74 14.00 4.74
N LEU A 109 3.50 15.30 4.86
CA LEU A 109 4.51 16.30 4.55
C LEU A 109 5.35 16.49 5.80
N VAL A 110 6.64 16.21 5.70
CA VAL A 110 7.58 16.32 6.82
C VAL A 110 8.60 17.41 6.52
N GLU A 111 9.05 18.09 7.57
CA GLU A 111 10.10 19.11 7.52
C GLU A 111 11.29 18.64 8.36
N SER A 112 12.48 18.63 7.75
CA SER A 112 13.73 18.32 8.46
C SER A 112 14.05 19.42 9.47
N VAL A 113 14.29 19.04 10.72
CA VAL A 113 14.69 20.01 11.76
C VAL A 113 16.04 20.64 11.44
N LYS A 114 16.93 19.88 10.80
CA LYS A 114 18.31 20.28 10.49
C LYS A 114 18.39 21.18 9.26
N THR A 115 17.78 20.77 8.15
CA THR A 115 17.93 21.45 6.85
C THR A 115 16.75 22.36 6.50
N LYS A 116 15.63 22.25 7.24
CA LYS A 116 14.35 22.91 6.92
C LYS A 116 13.77 22.51 5.55
N GLU A 117 14.32 21.48 4.91
CA GLU A 117 13.78 20.93 3.68
C GLU A 117 12.51 20.13 3.96
N LYS A 118 11.58 20.18 3.01
CA LYS A 118 10.32 19.46 3.08
C LYS A 118 10.35 18.26 2.16
N SER A 119 9.82 17.13 2.63
CA SER A 119 9.67 15.91 1.83
C SER A 119 8.33 15.25 2.08
N TYR A 120 7.82 14.50 1.08
CA TYR A 120 6.64 13.66 1.28
C TYR A 120 7.06 12.25 1.61
N ILE A 121 6.50 11.68 2.67
CA ILE A 121 6.62 10.26 3.02
C ILE A 121 5.23 9.62 3.07
N ILE A 122 5.16 8.28 2.99
CA ILE A 122 3.87 7.60 3.26
C ILE A 122 3.57 7.68 4.74
N ALA A 123 2.39 8.20 5.08
CA ALA A 123 1.93 8.31 6.45
C ALA A 123 1.65 6.92 7.02
N SER A 124 2.07 6.69 8.27
CA SER A 124 1.69 5.50 9.02
C SER A 124 0.26 5.63 9.56
N GLU A 125 -0.33 4.51 9.92
CA GLU A 125 -1.56 4.49 10.69
C GLU A 125 -1.34 5.14 12.07
N GLY A 126 -2.24 6.06 12.43
CA GLY A 126 -2.15 6.83 13.67
C GLY A 126 -1.26 8.09 13.59
N MET A 127 -0.47 8.30 12.53
CA MET A 127 0.36 9.50 12.37
C MET A 127 -0.50 10.78 12.28
N ARG A 128 -0.10 11.83 12.97
CA ARG A 128 -0.76 13.15 12.98
C ARG A 128 0.24 14.29 12.77
N ALA A 129 -0.30 15.47 12.51
CA ALA A 129 0.49 16.70 12.49
C ALA A 129 1.08 16.94 13.89
N GLY A 130 2.34 17.35 13.95
CA GLY A 130 3.12 17.52 15.18
C GLY A 130 3.96 16.31 15.57
N ASP A 131 3.68 15.13 15.03
CA ASP A 131 4.51 13.94 15.30
C ASP A 131 5.94 14.14 14.79
N THR A 132 6.93 13.65 15.53
CA THR A 132 8.33 13.64 15.10
C THR A 132 8.71 12.25 14.62
N VAL A 133 9.32 12.16 13.45
CA VAL A 133 9.82 10.91 12.86
C VAL A 133 11.28 11.05 12.49
N GLU A 134 12.02 9.95 12.55
CA GLU A 134 13.45 9.92 12.25
C GLU A 134 13.79 8.78 11.28
N SER A 135 14.89 8.95 10.55
CA SER A 135 15.48 7.89 9.73
C SER A 135 16.86 7.53 10.25
N TYR A 136 17.06 6.25 10.58
CA TYR A 136 18.32 5.69 11.08
C TYR A 136 19.10 4.93 9.99
N LEU A 137 18.77 5.15 8.70
CA LEU A 137 19.42 4.45 7.59
C LEU A 137 20.88 4.86 7.37
N SER A 138 21.23 6.12 7.64
CA SER A 138 22.61 6.61 7.56
C SER A 138 23.43 6.29 8.81
N GLY A 139 22.84 5.61 9.79
CA GLY A 139 23.46 5.28 11.08
C GLY A 139 22.71 5.87 12.27
N ILE A 140 23.14 5.45 13.46
CA ILE A 140 22.60 5.89 14.75
C ILE A 140 23.32 7.18 15.16
N PRO A 141 22.60 8.24 15.59
CA PRO A 141 23.23 9.47 16.06
C PRO A 141 24.06 9.22 17.32
N ARG A 142 25.18 9.95 17.48
CA ARG A 142 26.10 9.79 18.62
C ARG A 142 25.41 10.02 19.96
N ASP A 143 24.57 11.05 20.06
CA ASP A 143 23.79 11.33 21.27
C ASP A 143 22.97 10.12 21.75
N LEU A 144 22.45 9.33 20.80
CA LEU A 144 21.69 8.12 21.10
C LEU A 144 22.61 6.97 21.55
N LEU A 145 23.80 6.83 20.95
CA LEU A 145 24.85 5.90 21.41
C LEU A 145 25.37 6.24 22.81
N ASP A 146 25.60 7.51 23.08
CA ASP A 146 26.11 8.00 24.37
C ASP A 146 25.08 7.76 25.48
N SER A 147 23.79 7.95 25.17
CA SER A 147 22.69 7.60 26.08
C SER A 147 22.55 6.10 26.38
N MET A 148 23.31 5.24 25.71
CA MET A 148 23.39 3.79 25.94
C MET A 148 24.73 3.37 26.58
N GLY A 149 25.60 4.32 26.94
CA GLY A 149 26.90 4.02 27.54
C GLY A 149 27.93 3.45 26.55
N GLY A 150 27.79 3.75 25.25
CA GLY A 150 28.76 3.39 24.22
C GLY A 150 28.67 1.96 23.67
N VAL A 151 27.81 1.10 24.23
CA VAL A 151 27.56 -0.27 23.74
C VAL A 151 26.20 -0.34 23.03
N MET A 152 26.16 -0.99 21.86
CA MET A 152 24.94 -1.22 21.11
C MET A 152 24.13 -2.37 21.70
N ASP A 153 23.23 -2.07 22.65
CA ASP A 153 22.21 -3.01 23.09
C ASP A 153 21.00 -3.00 22.13
N PRO A 154 20.67 -4.13 21.47
CA PRO A 154 19.49 -4.24 20.62
C PRO A 154 18.17 -3.93 21.33
N GLY A 155 18.06 -4.22 22.63
CA GLY A 155 16.85 -3.98 23.43
C GLY A 155 16.58 -2.49 23.63
N MET A 156 17.57 -1.77 24.16
CA MET A 156 17.50 -0.31 24.33
C MET A 156 17.38 0.44 23.00
N LEU A 157 18.09 0.00 21.96
CA LEU A 157 17.97 0.59 20.62
C LEU A 157 16.54 0.44 20.10
N ALA A 158 15.95 -0.76 20.20
CA ALA A 158 14.58 -1.01 19.81
C ALA A 158 13.59 -0.11 20.55
N ALA A 159 13.72 -0.01 21.88
CA ALA A 159 12.84 0.80 22.71
C ALA A 159 12.85 2.29 22.32
N LYS A 160 14.03 2.83 21.95
CA LYS A 160 14.17 4.25 21.58
C LYS A 160 13.90 4.54 20.10
N THR A 161 14.06 3.56 19.21
CA THR A 161 14.00 3.79 17.75
C THR A 161 12.76 3.20 17.06
N ALA A 162 12.19 2.12 17.61
CA ALA A 162 11.09 1.38 16.98
C ALA A 162 9.71 2.05 17.18
N PHE A 163 9.65 3.37 17.01
CA PHE A 163 8.41 4.15 17.03
C PHE A 163 7.77 4.19 15.64
N ARG A 164 6.43 4.29 15.62
CA ARG A 164 5.68 4.36 14.35
C ARG A 164 6.18 5.50 13.48
N GLY A 165 6.32 5.24 12.19
CA GLY A 165 6.79 6.24 11.23
C GLY A 165 8.31 6.44 11.20
N ASN A 166 9.09 5.89 12.14
CA ASN A 166 10.54 5.86 12.01
C ASN A 166 10.99 4.87 10.95
N CYS A 167 12.05 5.21 10.22
CA CYS A 167 12.65 4.33 9.24
C CYS A 167 13.96 3.76 9.76
N LEU A 168 14.11 2.45 9.69
CA LEU A 168 15.29 1.71 10.13
C LEU A 168 15.78 0.76 9.03
N PRO A 169 17.06 0.38 9.04
CA PRO A 169 17.50 -0.79 8.32
C PRO A 169 16.92 -2.06 8.95
N MET A 170 16.62 -3.06 8.12
CA MET A 170 15.92 -4.28 8.53
C MET A 170 16.57 -5.04 9.69
N HIS A 171 17.90 -5.04 9.79
CA HIS A 171 18.61 -5.72 10.89
C HIS A 171 18.38 -5.08 12.26
N MET A 172 18.01 -3.79 12.33
CA MET A 172 17.72 -3.11 13.60
C MET A 172 16.28 -3.32 14.07
N VAL A 173 15.35 -3.61 13.15
CA VAL A 173 13.92 -3.76 13.47
C VAL A 173 13.67 -5.02 14.29
N PRO A 174 13.05 -4.95 15.48
CA PRO A 174 12.81 -6.12 16.33
C PRO A 174 11.95 -7.18 15.64
N LEU A 175 12.20 -8.45 15.95
CA LEU A 175 11.39 -9.56 15.45
C LEU A 175 9.92 -9.40 15.90
N GLY A 176 8.98 -9.85 15.07
CA GLY A 176 7.54 -9.71 15.32
C GLY A 176 6.97 -8.32 15.02
N THR A 177 7.80 -7.29 14.85
CA THR A 177 7.33 -5.92 14.59
C THR A 177 6.66 -5.81 13.23
N GLN A 178 5.58 -5.03 13.18
CA GLN A 178 4.92 -4.65 11.93
C GLN A 178 5.66 -3.50 11.26
N VAL A 179 5.97 -3.66 9.98
CA VAL A 179 6.64 -2.66 9.15
C VAL A 179 5.93 -2.46 7.82
N TYR A 180 5.93 -1.24 7.32
CA TYR A 180 5.48 -0.90 5.97
C TYR A 180 6.63 -0.24 5.20
N ASN A 181 6.46 -0.01 3.90
CA ASN A 181 7.52 0.53 3.05
C ASN A 181 8.82 -0.29 3.11
N VAL A 182 8.73 -1.58 2.87
CA VAL A 182 9.89 -2.48 2.91
C VAL A 182 10.67 -2.41 1.59
N GLY A 183 11.96 -2.11 1.67
CA GLY A 183 12.91 -2.21 0.57
C GLY A 183 13.31 -3.66 0.27
N SER A 184 13.83 -3.92 -0.93
CA SER A 184 14.41 -5.23 -1.28
C SER A 184 15.93 -5.26 -1.15
N THR A 185 16.56 -4.17 -1.57
CA THR A 185 18.01 -3.99 -1.62
C THR A 185 18.36 -2.65 -0.97
N PRO A 186 19.57 -2.48 -0.42
CA PRO A 186 20.00 -1.22 0.18
C PRO A 186 19.98 -0.09 -0.85
N GLY A 187 19.61 1.12 -0.42
CA GLY A 187 19.66 2.35 -1.22
C GLY A 187 18.65 2.51 -2.36
N LYS A 188 17.91 1.45 -2.76
CA LYS A 188 16.91 1.54 -3.86
C LYS A 188 15.51 1.98 -3.42
N GLY A 189 15.33 2.20 -2.11
CA GLY A 189 14.07 2.61 -1.50
C GLY A 189 13.03 1.49 -1.37
N ALA A 190 11.90 1.88 -0.79
CA ALA A 190 10.80 0.98 -0.45
C ALA A 190 10.02 0.52 -1.68
N VAL A 191 9.75 -0.79 -1.75
CA VAL A 191 9.03 -1.44 -2.86
C VAL A 191 7.79 -2.20 -2.41
N PHE A 192 7.81 -2.82 -1.23
CA PHE A 192 6.72 -3.63 -0.70
C PHE A 192 5.89 -2.86 0.35
N CYS A 193 4.64 -3.29 0.53
CA CYS A 193 3.72 -2.81 1.56
C CYS A 193 3.59 -1.27 1.62
N ARG A 194 3.35 -0.66 0.44
CA ARG A 194 3.15 0.79 0.27
C ARG A 194 1.66 1.19 0.16
N SER A 195 0.80 0.20 -0.04
CA SER A 195 -0.64 0.40 -0.22
C SER A 195 -1.32 0.64 1.12
N ALA A 196 -2.46 1.32 1.09
CA ALA A 196 -3.25 1.59 2.29
C ALA A 196 -3.54 0.33 3.12
N GLY A 197 -3.29 0.41 4.43
CA GLY A 197 -3.51 -0.69 5.38
C GLY A 197 -2.59 -1.90 5.22
N THR A 198 -1.58 -1.83 4.37
CA THR A 198 -0.64 -2.95 4.18
C THR A 198 0.55 -2.85 5.10
N TYR A 199 1.03 -4.00 5.55
CA TYR A 199 2.23 -4.15 6.37
C TYR A 199 2.91 -5.48 6.05
N ALA A 200 4.09 -5.66 6.60
CA ALA A 200 4.87 -6.87 6.64
C ALA A 200 5.31 -7.12 8.08
N THR A 201 5.60 -8.38 8.41
CA THR A 201 6.08 -8.75 9.74
C THR A 201 7.49 -9.28 9.62
N VAL A 202 8.40 -8.79 10.48
CA VAL A 202 9.76 -9.33 10.56
C VAL A 202 9.71 -10.67 11.29
N ILE A 203 10.10 -11.76 10.62
CA ILE A 203 9.99 -13.12 11.20
C ILE A 203 11.31 -13.53 11.84
N ALA A 204 12.40 -13.47 11.09
CA ALA A 204 13.70 -14.00 11.52
C ALA A 204 14.83 -13.20 10.92
N ARG A 205 15.98 -13.19 11.59
CA ARG A 205 17.25 -12.67 11.09
C ARG A 205 18.17 -13.87 10.86
N GLU A 206 18.73 -13.97 9.67
CA GLU A 206 19.69 -15.03 9.36
C GLU A 206 21.09 -14.53 9.71
N GLU A 207 21.66 -15.11 10.76
CA GLU A 207 22.98 -14.80 11.28
C GLU A 207 24.00 -15.82 10.77
N VAL A 208 25.15 -15.34 10.33
CA VAL A 208 26.26 -16.15 9.82
C VAL A 208 27.51 -15.78 10.60
N GLY A 209 28.21 -16.78 11.15
CA GLY A 209 29.47 -16.61 11.90
C GLY A 209 29.56 -17.48 13.15
N SER A 210 30.73 -17.52 13.78
CA SER A 210 30.93 -18.16 15.08
C SER A 210 30.18 -17.41 16.19
N GLU A 211 29.91 -18.08 17.30
CA GLU A 211 29.07 -17.57 18.40
C GLU A 211 29.49 -16.19 18.94
N LYS A 212 30.78 -15.85 18.83
CA LYS A 212 31.36 -14.56 19.23
C LYS A 212 31.33 -13.46 18.14
N ASN A 213 31.05 -13.77 16.87
CA ASN A 213 31.07 -12.82 15.74
C ASN A 213 29.92 -13.07 14.75
N LYS A 214 28.68 -13.05 15.23
CA LYS A 214 27.48 -13.25 14.42
C LYS A 214 27.22 -12.01 13.55
N LYS A 215 27.22 -12.18 12.23
CA LYS A 215 26.84 -11.14 11.27
C LYS A 215 25.48 -11.45 10.66
N VAL A 216 24.55 -10.50 10.71
CA VAL A 216 23.27 -10.62 10.00
C VAL A 216 23.53 -10.54 8.49
N LYS A 217 23.14 -11.57 7.74
CA LYS A 217 23.25 -11.61 6.29
C LYS A 217 21.99 -11.06 5.62
N ASP A 218 20.86 -11.69 5.93
CA ASP A 218 19.55 -11.39 5.37
C ASP A 218 18.49 -11.40 6.47
N VAL A 219 17.37 -10.72 6.23
CA VAL A 219 16.21 -10.69 7.12
C VAL A 219 15.02 -11.30 6.42
N THR A 220 14.36 -12.22 7.10
CA THR A 220 13.17 -12.91 6.60
C THR A 220 11.91 -12.17 7.04
N VAL A 221 11.09 -11.78 6.07
CA VAL A 221 9.86 -11.01 6.29
C VAL A 221 8.65 -11.68 5.67
N ARG A 222 7.51 -11.62 6.37
CA ARG A 222 6.19 -11.99 5.84
C ARG A 222 5.56 -10.78 5.20
N LEU A 223 5.32 -10.83 3.88
CA LEU A 223 4.63 -9.76 3.17
C LEU A 223 3.11 -9.83 3.35
N GLN A 224 2.40 -8.77 2.95
CA GLN A 224 0.92 -8.71 2.95
C GLN A 224 0.26 -9.88 2.18
N SER A 225 0.94 -10.47 1.20
CA SER A 225 0.45 -11.64 0.44
C SER A 225 0.47 -12.95 1.24
N GLY A 226 1.12 -12.97 2.41
CA GLY A 226 1.47 -14.17 3.16
C GLY A 226 2.74 -14.87 2.66
N GLU A 227 3.41 -14.36 1.62
CA GLU A 227 4.71 -14.86 1.17
C GLU A 227 5.79 -14.51 2.19
N VAL A 228 6.61 -15.50 2.58
CA VAL A 228 7.78 -15.29 3.43
C VAL A 228 9.02 -15.28 2.56
N ARG A 229 9.80 -14.20 2.65
CA ARG A 229 10.97 -14.01 1.79
C ARG A 229 12.13 -13.36 2.53
N LYS A 230 13.33 -13.59 2.00
CA LYS A 230 14.55 -12.88 2.37
C LYS A 230 14.59 -11.49 1.75
N VAL A 231 15.11 -10.54 2.53
CA VAL A 231 15.37 -9.14 2.19
C VAL A 231 16.75 -8.80 2.74
N ALA A 232 17.49 -7.93 2.05
CA ALA A 232 18.83 -7.53 2.50
C ALA A 232 18.80 -6.89 3.90
N LYS A 233 19.84 -7.13 4.70
CA LYS A 233 19.99 -6.60 6.07
C LYS A 233 19.86 -5.06 6.18
N ASP A 234 20.35 -4.34 5.17
CA ASP A 234 20.36 -2.86 5.12
C ASP A 234 19.23 -2.29 4.26
N ALA A 235 18.24 -3.12 3.90
CA ALA A 235 17.04 -2.62 3.25
C ALA A 235 16.23 -1.75 4.23
N CYS A 236 15.60 -0.70 3.70
CA CYS A 236 14.77 0.19 4.51
C CYS A 236 13.45 -0.48 4.92
N ALA A 237 12.99 -0.14 6.12
CA ALA A 237 11.67 -0.47 6.62
C ALA A 237 11.17 0.68 7.48
N THR A 238 9.87 0.99 7.42
CA THR A 238 9.24 1.98 8.30
C THR A 238 8.35 1.26 9.31
N ILE A 239 8.47 1.57 10.59
CA ILE A 239 7.70 0.90 11.65
C ILE A 239 6.22 1.29 11.58
N GLY A 240 5.35 0.29 11.71
CA GLY A 240 3.90 0.42 11.76
C GLY A 240 3.20 -0.13 10.52
N VAL A 241 2.00 0.38 10.26
CA VAL A 241 1.14 0.00 9.14
C VAL A 241 0.95 1.22 8.23
N ALA A 242 0.81 1.01 6.91
CA ALA A 242 0.49 2.11 6.01
C ALA A 242 -0.91 2.69 6.30
N SER A 243 -1.04 4.01 6.29
CA SER A 243 -2.30 4.72 6.59
C SER A 243 -3.50 4.31 5.71
N ASN A 244 -4.70 4.72 6.14
CA ASN A 244 -5.98 4.50 5.45
C ASN A 244 -6.42 3.02 5.35
N PRO A 245 -6.37 2.20 6.43
CA PRO A 245 -6.74 0.78 6.38
C PRO A 245 -8.19 0.56 5.90
N HIS A 246 -9.08 1.51 6.17
CA HIS A 246 -10.48 1.44 5.74
C HIS A 246 -10.70 1.71 4.24
N HIS A 247 -9.64 1.97 3.46
CA HIS A 247 -9.71 2.17 2.00
C HIS A 247 -10.44 1.03 1.29
N GLN A 248 -10.25 -0.21 1.73
CA GLN A 248 -10.83 -1.40 1.12
C GLN A 248 -12.37 -1.47 1.24
N PHE A 249 -12.95 -0.81 2.25
CA PHE A 249 -14.38 -0.83 2.52
C PHE A 249 -15.15 0.27 1.78
N ARG A 250 -14.46 1.13 1.01
CA ARG A 250 -15.11 2.21 0.25
C ARG A 250 -16.00 1.65 -0.87
N GLN A 251 -17.12 2.32 -1.11
CA GLN A 251 -18.02 1.99 -2.22
C GLN A 251 -18.22 3.21 -3.12
N LEU A 252 -18.10 3.02 -4.43
CA LEU A 252 -18.16 4.12 -5.41
C LEU A 252 -19.59 4.64 -5.65
N GLY A 253 -20.60 3.78 -5.45
CA GLY A 253 -22.02 4.09 -5.61
C GLY A 253 -22.52 4.14 -7.06
N LYS A 254 -21.77 4.78 -7.97
CA LYS A 254 -22.17 4.96 -9.37
C LYS A 254 -21.02 4.79 -10.37
N ALA A 255 -21.34 4.41 -11.61
CA ALA A 255 -20.37 4.22 -12.70
C ALA A 255 -19.55 5.49 -13.00
N GLY A 256 -20.17 6.67 -12.95
CA GLY A 256 -19.50 7.95 -13.21
C GLY A 256 -18.30 8.21 -12.29
N ARG A 257 -18.32 7.68 -11.05
CA ARG A 257 -17.17 7.83 -10.15
C ARG A 257 -15.97 6.99 -10.58
N SER A 258 -16.19 5.80 -11.15
CA SER A 258 -15.12 5.02 -11.76
C SER A 258 -14.49 5.77 -12.93
N ARG A 259 -15.29 6.48 -13.73
CA ARG A 259 -14.78 7.32 -14.83
C ARG A 259 -13.84 8.41 -14.32
N TRP A 260 -14.23 9.13 -13.27
CA TRP A 260 -13.36 10.13 -12.61
C TRP A 260 -12.04 9.55 -12.11
N LEU A 261 -12.04 8.26 -11.75
CA LEU A 261 -10.84 7.54 -11.31
C LEU A 261 -9.90 7.13 -12.44
N ASN A 262 -10.18 7.49 -13.69
CA ASN A 262 -9.44 7.09 -14.90
C ASN A 262 -9.63 5.61 -15.26
N ILE A 263 -10.84 5.09 -14.99
CA ILE A 263 -11.25 3.72 -15.30
C ILE A 263 -12.41 3.77 -16.30
N ARG A 264 -12.20 3.22 -17.50
CA ARG A 264 -13.21 3.05 -18.55
C ARG A 264 -13.98 1.73 -18.36
N PRO A 265 -15.15 1.56 -19.00
CA PRO A 265 -15.90 0.31 -18.93
C PRO A 265 -15.09 -0.91 -19.39
N THR A 266 -15.34 -2.05 -18.76
CA THR A 266 -14.75 -3.34 -19.13
C THR A 266 -15.80 -4.17 -19.86
N VAL A 267 -15.59 -4.41 -21.16
CA VAL A 267 -16.46 -5.30 -21.95
C VAL A 267 -16.05 -6.75 -21.70
N ARG A 268 -17.03 -7.62 -21.43
CA ARG A 268 -16.80 -9.05 -21.18
C ARG A 268 -16.56 -9.78 -22.51
N GLY A 269 -15.71 -10.80 -22.52
CA GLY A 269 -15.47 -11.61 -23.72
C GLY A 269 -16.72 -12.27 -24.30
N LEU A 270 -17.65 -12.72 -23.45
CA LEU A 270 -18.95 -13.28 -23.83
C LEU A 270 -19.87 -12.30 -24.58
N ALA A 271 -19.57 -11.00 -24.53
CA ALA A 271 -20.36 -9.96 -25.21
C ALA A 271 -19.70 -9.51 -26.53
N MET A 272 -18.64 -10.21 -26.95
CA MET A 272 -17.88 -9.90 -28.17
C MET A 272 -18.16 -10.96 -29.25
N ASN A 273 -17.67 -10.71 -30.47
CA ASN A 273 -17.71 -11.70 -31.54
C ASN A 273 -16.56 -12.71 -31.39
N ALA A 274 -16.64 -13.82 -32.13
CA ALA A 274 -15.63 -14.88 -32.10
C ALA A 274 -14.23 -14.40 -32.54
N CYS A 275 -14.15 -13.36 -33.37
CA CYS A 275 -12.88 -12.77 -33.80
C CYS A 275 -12.17 -11.94 -32.72
N ASP A 276 -12.93 -11.34 -31.79
CA ASP A 276 -12.39 -10.40 -30.79
C ASP A 276 -11.93 -11.08 -29.51
N HIS A 277 -12.58 -12.21 -29.16
CA HIS A 277 -12.29 -12.94 -27.94
C HIS A 277 -12.67 -14.41 -28.12
N ALA A 278 -11.85 -15.31 -27.54
CA ALA A 278 -12.13 -16.75 -27.48
C ALA A 278 -13.42 -17.14 -26.73
N HIS A 279 -14.15 -16.18 -26.13
CA HIS A 279 -15.44 -16.40 -25.46
C HIS A 279 -16.60 -15.81 -26.25
N GLY A 280 -16.32 -15.13 -27.37
CA GLY A 280 -17.32 -14.47 -28.18
C GLY A 280 -17.99 -15.41 -29.18
N GLY A 281 -19.10 -14.94 -29.75
CA GLY A 281 -19.91 -15.71 -30.70
C GLY A 281 -20.92 -16.67 -30.04
N GLY A 282 -21.55 -17.49 -30.89
CA GLY A 282 -22.70 -18.32 -30.51
C GLY A 282 -24.03 -17.56 -30.52
N ARG A 283 -25.14 -18.28 -30.70
CA ARG A 283 -26.48 -17.69 -30.59
C ARG A 283 -26.88 -17.57 -29.11
N GLY A 284 -27.33 -16.39 -28.70
CA GLY A 284 -27.70 -16.11 -27.30
C GLY A 284 -26.50 -16.07 -26.34
N LYS A 285 -26.77 -16.14 -25.03
CA LYS A 285 -25.73 -16.08 -24.00
C LYS A 285 -25.10 -17.47 -23.80
N SER A 286 -24.06 -17.78 -24.56
CA SER A 286 -23.29 -19.03 -24.43
C SER A 286 -21.85 -18.77 -24.00
N LYS A 287 -21.23 -19.76 -23.34
CA LYS A 287 -19.78 -19.77 -23.03
C LYS A 287 -18.96 -20.54 -24.07
N GLY A 288 -19.61 -21.11 -25.09
CA GLY A 288 -18.95 -21.84 -26.17
C GLY A 288 -18.14 -23.06 -25.74
N ARG A 289 -18.37 -23.59 -24.52
CA ARG A 289 -17.57 -24.67 -23.89
C ARG A 289 -16.06 -24.37 -23.82
N VAL A 290 -15.66 -23.09 -23.86
CA VAL A 290 -14.25 -22.68 -23.78
C VAL A 290 -13.85 -22.39 -22.33
N HIS A 291 -12.67 -22.85 -21.93
CA HIS A 291 -12.13 -22.52 -20.61
C HIS A 291 -11.91 -21.00 -20.44
N PRO A 292 -12.02 -20.44 -19.22
CA PRO A 292 -11.79 -19.02 -19.01
C PRO A 292 -10.36 -18.58 -19.36
N VAL A 293 -10.22 -17.80 -20.42
CA VAL A 293 -8.95 -17.24 -20.91
C VAL A 293 -9.05 -15.71 -21.06
N SER A 294 -7.91 -15.05 -21.13
CA SER A 294 -7.80 -13.65 -21.54
C SER A 294 -8.04 -13.48 -23.05
N ILE A 295 -8.08 -12.23 -23.52
CA ILE A 295 -8.18 -11.91 -24.96
C ILE A 295 -7.07 -12.61 -25.77
N TRP A 296 -5.88 -12.73 -25.19
CA TRP A 296 -4.71 -13.33 -25.84
C TRP A 296 -4.53 -14.80 -25.45
N GLY A 297 -5.58 -15.50 -25.04
CA GLY A 297 -5.55 -16.94 -24.76
C GLY A 297 -4.90 -17.36 -23.43
N THR A 298 -4.31 -16.44 -22.67
CA THR A 298 -3.74 -16.79 -21.34
C THR A 298 -4.83 -17.28 -20.37
N PRO A 299 -4.69 -18.45 -19.72
CA PRO A 299 -5.70 -18.95 -18.77
C PRO A 299 -5.96 -17.99 -17.60
N ALA A 300 -7.23 -17.66 -17.37
CA ALA A 300 -7.67 -16.69 -16.37
C ALA A 300 -8.11 -17.32 -15.04
N LYS A 301 -8.36 -18.64 -15.03
CA LYS A 301 -8.70 -19.43 -13.83
C LYS A 301 -7.76 -20.64 -13.71
N SER A 302 -8.18 -21.69 -13.00
CA SER A 302 -7.43 -22.95 -12.75
C SER A 302 -6.08 -22.85 -12.04
N GLY A 303 -5.66 -21.66 -11.61
CA GLY A 303 -4.41 -21.49 -10.85
C GLY A 303 -3.15 -21.36 -11.71
N TYR A 304 -3.30 -21.10 -13.01
CA TYR A 304 -2.19 -20.86 -13.94
C TYR A 304 -1.21 -19.80 -13.41
N LYS A 305 0.07 -20.16 -13.31
CA LYS A 305 1.13 -19.28 -12.80
C LYS A 305 1.77 -18.51 -13.97
N THR A 306 1.63 -17.19 -14.00
CA THR A 306 2.15 -16.33 -15.09
C THR A 306 3.63 -15.96 -14.95
N ARG A 307 4.26 -16.24 -13.80
CA ARG A 307 5.70 -16.04 -13.63
C ARG A 307 6.46 -17.04 -14.50
N LYS A 308 7.39 -16.56 -15.32
CA LYS A 308 8.22 -17.40 -16.20
C LYS A 308 9.00 -18.42 -15.38
N LYS A 309 8.95 -19.70 -15.76
CA LYS A 309 9.64 -20.81 -15.07
C LYS A 309 11.15 -20.57 -14.97
N ARG A 310 11.77 -20.05 -16.02
CA ARG A 310 13.21 -19.70 -16.08
C ARG A 310 13.64 -18.57 -15.13
N ASN A 311 12.70 -17.84 -14.53
CA ASN A 311 12.99 -16.76 -13.58
C ASN A 311 12.28 -17.02 -12.24
N PRO A 312 12.70 -18.04 -11.47
CA PRO A 312 12.13 -18.32 -10.16
C PRO A 312 12.50 -17.24 -9.14
N ASN A 313 11.75 -17.14 -8.04
CA ASN A 313 12.09 -16.19 -6.97
C ASN A 313 13.12 -16.82 -6.03
N LYS A 314 14.40 -16.50 -6.20
CA LYS A 314 15.48 -17.07 -5.36
C LYS A 314 15.40 -16.63 -3.89
N TYR A 315 14.69 -15.55 -3.60
CA TYR A 315 14.58 -14.99 -2.24
C TYR A 315 13.39 -15.52 -1.45
N VAL A 316 12.53 -16.38 -2.02
CA VAL A 316 11.36 -16.90 -1.31
C VAL A 316 11.79 -18.04 -0.40
N VAL A 317 11.38 -17.95 0.87
CA VAL A 317 11.54 -19.03 1.86
C VAL A 317 10.27 -19.86 1.90
N GLN A 318 9.11 -19.21 1.96
CA GLN A 318 7.79 -19.85 1.91
C GLN A 318 6.92 -19.19 0.85
N GLU A 319 6.40 -19.98 -0.10
CA GLU A 319 5.45 -19.47 -1.08
C GLU A 319 4.20 -18.91 -0.41
N ARG A 320 3.55 -17.94 -1.07
CA ARG A 320 2.25 -17.43 -0.64
C ARG A 320 1.21 -18.57 -0.53
N PRO A 321 0.29 -18.50 0.44
CA PRO A 321 -0.81 -19.44 0.52
C PRO A 321 -1.69 -19.36 -0.73
N ARG A 322 -2.05 -20.52 -1.28
CA ARG A 322 -2.92 -20.62 -2.46
C ARG A 322 -4.26 -21.18 -2.06
N ASN A 323 -5.31 -20.41 -2.36
CA ASN A 323 -6.68 -20.76 -2.01
C ASN A 323 -7.28 -21.91 -2.87
N GLN A 324 -6.62 -22.29 -3.97
CA GLN A 324 -7.05 -23.36 -4.89
C GLN A 324 -8.51 -23.26 -5.37
N GLY A 325 -9.09 -22.07 -5.40
CA GLY A 325 -10.47 -21.85 -5.83
C GLY A 325 -11.55 -22.09 -4.77
N LYS A 326 -11.18 -22.44 -3.53
CA LYS A 326 -12.12 -22.61 -2.41
C LYS A 326 -12.80 -21.28 -2.05
N ARG A 327 -14.06 -21.31 -1.61
CA ARG A 327 -14.76 -20.11 -1.15
C ARG A 327 -14.22 -19.73 0.24
N LYS A 328 -14.04 -18.43 0.51
CA LYS A 328 -13.41 -17.94 1.76
C LYS A 328 -14.37 -17.63 2.90
N ARG A 329 -15.69 -17.62 2.66
CA ARG A 329 -16.71 -17.10 3.61
C ARG A 329 -17.58 -18.20 4.22
N ASP A 330 -17.19 -19.45 4.05
CA ASP A 330 -17.94 -20.59 4.58
C ASP A 330 -17.34 -21.08 5.93
N ASN A 331 -16.52 -20.24 6.58
CA ASN A 331 -16.08 -20.35 7.97
C ASN A 331 -16.42 -19.06 8.71
#